data_AF-A0A3E2H252-F1
#
_entry.id   AF-A0A3E2H252-F1
#
_cell.length_a   1.000
_cell.length_b   1.000
_cell.length_c   1.000
_cell.angle_alpha   90.00
_cell.angle_beta   90.00
_cell.angle_gamma   90.00
#
_symmetry.space_group_name_H-M   'P 1'
#
loop_
_entity.id
_entity.type
_entity.pdbx_description
1 polymer ?
#
loop_
_entity_poly.entity_id
_entity_poly.type
_entity_poly.pdbx_seq_one_letter_code
_entity_poly.pdbx_strand_id
1 'polypeptide(L)'
;MSRIVAVIGASRGIGHELVQQLSQSPGVHVISTTRTAPPPGSTPPNVTSILLDITDDESVTMAAQAVPEPDTLIVNAAVGEDDRLISLSALDFSHTSIQTSSDHPV
;
A
#
# COMPACT_ATOMS: atom_id res chain seq x y z
N MET A 1 -10.35 14.98 17.12
CA MET A 1 -10.33 14.65 15.68
C MET A 1 -9.75 13.26 15.54
N SER A 2 -10.35 12.41 14.72
CA SER A 2 -9.78 11.09 14.40
C SER A 2 -8.74 11.26 13.31
N ARG A 3 -7.54 10.69 13.47
CA ARG A 3 -6.48 10.69 12.44
C ARG A 3 -6.72 9.54 11.47
N ILE A 4 -6.63 9.79 10.17
CA ILE A 4 -6.81 8.79 9.11
C ILE A 4 -5.43 8.34 8.64
N VAL A 5 -5.16 7.03 8.76
CA VAL A 5 -3.90 6.42 8.31
C VAL A 5 -4.18 5.38 7.24
N ALA A 6 -3.70 5.63 6.02
CA ALA A 6 -3.79 4.69 4.92
C ALA A 6 -2.54 3.81 4.84
N VAL A 7 -2.70 2.49 4.81
CA VAL A 7 -1.63 1.50 4.71
C VAL A 7 -1.77 0.73 3.41
N ILE A 8 -0.80 0.88 2.53
CA ILE A 8 -0.75 0.20 1.24
C ILE A 8 -0.09 -1.16 1.39
N GLY A 9 -0.77 -2.24 1.00
CA GLY A 9 -0.23 -3.61 1.08
C GLY A 9 -0.28 -4.21 2.49
N ALA A 10 -1.49 -4.42 3.01
CA ALA A 10 -1.75 -4.90 4.37
C ALA A 10 -2.25 -6.36 4.43
N SER A 11 -2.08 -7.13 3.36
CA SER A 11 -2.60 -8.51 3.30
C SER A 11 -1.91 -9.45 4.30
N ARG A 12 -0.60 -9.26 4.54
CA ARG A 12 0.26 -10.14 5.35
C ARG A 12 1.44 -9.34 5.93
N GLY A 13 2.23 -9.98 6.80
CA GLY A 13 3.53 -9.48 7.26
C GLY A 13 3.43 -8.14 8.00
N ILE A 14 4.40 -7.26 7.75
CA ILE A 14 4.53 -5.96 8.44
C ILE A 14 3.29 -5.09 8.22
N GLY A 15 2.77 -5.02 6.99
CA GLY A 15 1.59 -4.21 6.69
C GLY A 15 0.35 -4.66 7.47
N HIS A 16 0.15 -5.98 7.61
CA HIS A 16 -0.97 -6.52 8.39
C HIS A 16 -0.82 -6.19 9.88
N GLU A 17 0.35 -6.46 10.45
CA GLU A 17 0.60 -6.20 11.87
C GLU A 17 0.54 -4.71 12.20
N LEU A 18 1.00 -3.85 11.29
CA LEU A 18 0.89 -2.41 11.43
C LEU A 18 -0.56 -1.95 11.48
N VAL A 19 -1.44 -2.48 10.61
CA VAL A 19 -2.88 -2.20 10.66
C VAL A 19 -3.46 -2.66 12.00
N GLN A 20 -3.08 -3.83 12.52
CA GLN A 20 -3.53 -4.31 13.83
C GLN A 20 -3.12 -3.34 14.94
N GLN A 21 -1.85 -2.93 15.00
CA GLN A 21 -1.36 -2.02 16.05
C GLN A 21 -1.97 -0.63 15.95
N LEU A 22 -2.10 -0.08 14.74
CA LEU A 22 -2.76 1.20 14.51
C LEU A 22 -4.24 1.15 14.89
N SER A 23 -4.92 0.02 14.67
CA SER A 23 -6.33 -0.14 15.06
C SER A 23 -6.55 -0.06 16.58
N GLN A 24 -5.54 -0.41 17.38
CA GLN A 24 -5.59 -0.29 18.84
C GLN A 24 -5.35 1.14 19.33
N SER A 25 -4.92 2.05 18.45
CA SER A 25 -4.62 3.43 18.84
C SER A 25 -5.91 4.26 18.94
N PRO A 26 -6.20 4.86 20.10
CA PRO A 26 -7.39 5.69 20.26
C PRO A 26 -7.38 6.87 19.28
N GLY A 27 -8.53 7.11 18.64
CA GLY A 27 -8.67 8.23 17.70
C GLY A 27 -7.94 8.02 16.37
N VAL A 28 -7.62 6.77 16.01
CA VAL A 28 -7.10 6.43 14.68
C VAL A 28 -8.15 5.64 13.90
N HIS A 29 -8.39 6.07 12.66
CA HIS A 29 -9.11 5.30 11.65
C HIS A 29 -8.10 4.79 10.63
N VAL A 30 -8.07 3.48 10.42
CA VAL A 30 -7.10 2.86 9.52
C VAL A 30 -7.79 2.48 8.22
N ILE A 31 -7.19 2.88 7.11
CA ILE A 31 -7.56 2.41 5.79
C ILE A 31 -6.51 1.38 5.39
N SER A 32 -6.92 0.12 5.34
CA SER A 32 -6.09 -1.01 4.94
C SER A 32 -6.32 -1.26 3.45
N THR A 33 -5.28 -1.45 2.66
CA THR A 33 -5.45 -1.85 1.25
C THR A 33 -4.82 -3.20 0.94
N THR A 34 -5.55 -4.02 0.20
CA THR A 34 -5.18 -5.39 -0.16
C THR A 34 -5.67 -5.73 -1.56
N ARG A 35 -5.02 -6.66 -2.26
CA ARG A 35 -5.51 -7.15 -3.57
C ARG A 35 -6.74 -8.06 -3.47
N THR A 36 -7.02 -8.58 -2.28
CA THR A 36 -8.14 -9.50 -2.04
C THR A 36 -8.89 -9.06 -0.81
N ALA A 37 -10.22 -9.14 -0.85
CA ALA A 37 -11.07 -8.74 0.25
C ALA A 37 -10.79 -9.64 1.47
N PRO A 38 -10.64 -9.06 2.68
CA PRO A 38 -10.50 -9.86 3.88
C PRO A 38 -11.80 -10.62 4.18
N PRO A 39 -11.74 -11.74 4.92
CA PRO A 39 -12.93 -12.45 5.36
C PRO A 39 -13.91 -11.53 6.12
N PRO A 40 -15.23 -11.70 5.96
CA PRO A 40 -16.21 -10.92 6.71
C PRO A 40 -15.97 -11.01 8.22
N GLY A 41 -15.95 -9.86 8.90
CA GLY A 41 -15.75 -9.80 10.36
C GLY A 41 -14.30 -9.99 10.84
N SER A 42 -13.34 -10.13 9.93
CA SER A 42 -11.91 -10.26 10.31
C SER A 42 -11.20 -8.92 10.57
N THR A 43 -11.86 -7.81 10.29
CA THR A 43 -11.30 -6.45 10.45
C THR A 43 -11.86 -5.76 11.69
N PRO A 44 -11.02 -5.06 12.48
CA PRO A 44 -11.49 -4.24 13.59
C PRO A 44 -12.48 -3.15 13.13
N PRO A 45 -13.37 -2.65 14.01
CA PRO A 45 -14.44 -1.72 13.64
C PRO A 45 -13.93 -0.36 13.15
N ASN A 46 -12.72 0.05 13.53
CA ASN A 46 -12.08 1.29 13.07
C ASN A 46 -11.14 1.08 11.87
N VAL A 47 -11.21 -0.09 11.22
CA VAL A 47 -10.44 -0.42 10.02
C VAL A 47 -11.38 -0.56 8.82
N THR A 48 -11.17 0.26 7.79
CA THR A 48 -11.83 0.11 6.49
C THR A 48 -10.87 -0.59 5.53
N SER A 49 -11.31 -1.65 4.87
CA SER A 49 -10.51 -2.33 3.84
C SER A 49 -10.92 -1.91 2.44
N ILE A 50 -9.95 -1.54 1.62
CA ILE A 50 -10.13 -1.12 0.23
C ILE A 50 -9.32 -2.04 -0.68
N LEU A 51 -9.93 -2.45 -1.79
CA LEU A 51 -9.20 -3.21 -2.80
C LEU A 51 -8.25 -2.30 -3.56
N LEU A 52 -7.00 -2.71 -3.66
CA LEU A 52 -5.99 -2.00 -4.42
C LEU A 52 -4.99 -2.98 -5.01
N ASP A 53 -4.85 -2.94 -6.32
CA ASP A 53 -3.70 -3.46 -7.03
C ASP A 53 -2.83 -2.30 -7.50
N ILE A 54 -1.61 -2.19 -6.96
CA ILE A 54 -0.71 -1.07 -7.26
C ILE A 54 -0.09 -1.14 -8.65
N THR A 55 -0.23 -2.28 -9.35
CA THR A 55 0.22 -2.43 -10.75
C THR A 55 -0.86 -2.05 -11.77
N ASP A 56 -2.06 -1.70 -11.32
CA ASP A 56 -3.21 -1.32 -12.16
C ASP A 56 -3.65 0.11 -11.86
N ASP A 57 -3.43 1.02 -12.83
CA ASP A 57 -3.75 2.44 -12.70
C ASP A 57 -5.25 2.71 -12.46
N GLU A 58 -6.14 1.88 -13.00
CA GLU A 58 -7.58 1.99 -12.76
C GLU A 58 -7.91 1.63 -11.31
N SER A 59 -7.31 0.54 -10.80
CA SER A 59 -7.40 0.14 -9.39
C SER A 59 -6.90 1.24 -8.45
N VAL A 60 -5.75 1.85 -8.75
CA VAL A 60 -5.19 2.98 -7.99
C VAL A 60 -6.15 4.17 -7.97
N THR A 61 -6.71 4.53 -9.12
CA THR A 61 -7.63 5.66 -9.25
C THR A 61 -8.90 5.44 -8.44
N MET A 62 -9.49 4.24 -8.55
CA MET A 62 -10.70 3.87 -7.83
C MET A 62 -10.47 3.84 -6.31
N ALA A 63 -9.34 3.29 -5.86
CA ALA A 63 -8.98 3.28 -4.45
C ALA A 63 -8.78 4.70 -3.91
N ALA A 64 -8.07 5.56 -4.65
CA ALA A 64 -7.84 6.95 -4.26
C ALA A 64 -9.14 7.75 -4.12
N GLN A 65 -10.13 7.51 -4.99
CA GLN A 65 -11.46 8.15 -4.89
C GLN A 65 -12.26 7.67 -3.68
N ALA A 66 -12.05 6.44 -3.22
CA ALA A 66 -12.72 5.87 -2.05
C ALA A 66 -12.09 6.30 -0.72
N VAL A 67 -10.88 6.87 -0.74
CA VAL A 67 -10.12 7.26 0.44
C VAL A 67 -10.34 8.74 0.75
N PRO A 68 -10.94 9.09 1.90
CA PRO A 68 -10.90 10.48 2.39
C PRO A 68 -9.46 10.91 2.62
N GLU A 69 -9.18 12.22 2.53
CA GLU A 69 -7.83 12.80 2.68
C GLU A 69 -7.08 12.21 3.88
N PRO A 70 -6.06 11.36 3.66
CA PRO A 70 -5.38 10.69 4.75
C PRO A 70 -4.35 11.63 5.38
N ASP A 71 -4.33 11.71 6.71
CA ASP A 71 -3.28 12.44 7.44
C ASP A 71 -1.91 11.78 7.29
N THR A 72 -1.89 10.49 6.95
CA THR A 72 -0.67 9.68 6.84
C THR A 72 -0.87 8.57 5.81
N LEU A 73 0.05 8.46 4.87
CA LEU A 73 0.10 7.40 3.86
C LEU A 73 1.36 6.55 4.11
N ILE A 74 1.17 5.25 4.28
CA ILE A 74 2.23 4.27 4.48
C ILE A 74 2.29 3.36 3.25
N VAL A 75 3.33 3.51 2.44
CA VAL A 75 3.54 2.71 1.22
C VAL A 75 4.36 1.46 1.58
N ASN A 76 3.69 0.40 2.03
CA ASN A 76 4.34 -0.87 2.38
C ASN A 76 4.29 -1.92 1.25
N ALA A 77 3.35 -1.80 0.31
CA ALA A 77 3.24 -2.74 -0.80
C ALA A 77 4.52 -2.73 -1.64
N ALA A 78 5.10 -3.92 -1.81
CA ALA A 78 6.17 -4.17 -2.75
C ALA A 78 5.61 -4.90 -3.97
N VAL A 79 6.02 -4.48 -5.18
CA VAL A 79 5.90 -5.28 -6.39
C VAL A 79 7.21 -6.04 -6.54
N GLY A 80 7.21 -7.29 -6.13
CA GLY A 80 8.30 -8.22 -6.37
C GLY A 80 7.70 -9.57 -6.71
N GLU A 81 8.19 -10.23 -7.76
CA GLU A 81 7.98 -11.66 -7.91
C GLU A 81 8.56 -12.31 -6.65
N ASP A 82 7.71 -12.94 -5.83
CA ASP A 82 8.08 -13.51 -4.52
C ASP A 82 9.29 -14.48 -4.64
N ASP A 83 9.50 -15.09 -5.83
CA ASP A 83 10.64 -15.97 -6.13
C ASP A 83 11.90 -15.27 -6.67
N ARG A 84 11.82 -14.01 -7.13
CA ARG A 84 12.99 -13.31 -7.67
C ARG A 84 13.77 -12.56 -6.60
N LEU A 85 13.16 -12.01 -5.56
CA LEU A 85 13.87 -11.17 -4.58
C LEU A 85 15.05 -11.87 -3.88
N ILE A 86 15.00 -13.19 -3.73
CA ILE A 86 16.09 -14.02 -3.17
C ILE A 86 16.98 -14.70 -4.23
N SER A 87 16.61 -14.60 -5.51
CA SER A 87 17.29 -15.22 -6.67
C SER A 87 17.87 -14.19 -7.64
N LEU A 88 17.84 -12.90 -7.28
CA LEU A 88 18.47 -11.84 -8.06
C LEU A 88 20.00 -11.99 -7.97
N SER A 89 20.60 -12.54 -9.02
CA SER A 89 22.00 -12.28 -9.31
C SER A 89 22.15 -10.81 -9.73
N ALA A 90 23.30 -10.19 -9.44
CA ALA A 90 23.58 -8.78 -9.73
C ALA A 90 23.35 -8.34 -11.21
N LEU A 91 23.13 -9.29 -12.13
CA LEU A 91 22.89 -9.06 -13.54
C LEU A 91 21.45 -8.64 -13.89
N ASP A 92 20.46 -8.90 -13.02
CA ASP A 92 19.05 -8.53 -13.28
C ASP A 92 18.74 -7.04 -12.99
N PHE A 93 19.67 -6.28 -12.40
CA PHE A 93 19.53 -4.84 -12.18
C PHE A 93 19.61 -3.99 -13.47
N SER A 94 19.88 -4.61 -14.62
CA SER A 94 20.28 -3.89 -15.85
C SER A 94 19.13 -3.33 -16.69
N HIS A 95 17.85 -3.60 -16.36
CA HIS A 95 16.74 -3.35 -17.31
C HIS A 95 15.59 -2.46 -16.82
N THR A 96 15.77 -1.72 -15.72
CA THR A 96 14.86 -0.63 -15.35
C THR A 96 15.64 0.67 -15.33
N SER A 97 15.83 1.26 -16.51
CA SER A 97 16.37 2.60 -16.67
C SER A 97 15.46 3.60 -15.94
N ILE A 98 15.95 4.20 -14.87
CA ILE A 98 15.37 5.41 -14.29
C ILE A 98 15.55 6.52 -15.35
N GLN A 99 14.50 6.85 -16.11
CA GLN A 99 14.48 8.05 -16.93
C GLN A 99 14.13 9.25 -16.04
N THR A 100 15.15 9.93 -15.50
CA THR A 100 14.99 11.31 -15.05
C THR A 100 15.15 12.22 -16.27
N SER A 101 14.03 12.70 -16.82
CA SER A 101 14.06 13.78 -17.81
C SER A 101 14.20 15.11 -17.07
N SER A 102 15.42 15.63 -17.01
CA SER A 102 15.70 17.01 -16.62
C SER A 102 16.37 17.68 -17.80
N ASP A 103 15.57 18.21 -18.72
CA ASP A 103 16.08 19.15 -19.73
C ASP A 103 15.21 20.41 -19.70
N HIS A 104 15.78 21.47 -19.16
CA HIS A 104 15.26 22.82 -19.24
C HIS A 104 16.33 23.62 -20.02
N PRO A 105 16.03 24.10 -21.24
CA PRO A 105 17.05 24.76 -22.06
C PRO A 105 17.29 26.18 -21.55
N VAL A 106 18.57 26.57 -21.53
CA VAL A 106 19.03 27.97 -21.51
C VAL A 106 19.35 28.43 -22.93
#